data_AF-A0A9D1KN30-F1
#
_entry.id   AF-A0A9D1KN30-F1
#
_cell.length_a   1.000
_cell.length_b   1.000
_cell.length_c   1.000
_cell.angle_alpha   90.00
_cell.angle_beta   90.00
_cell.angle_gamma   90.00
#
_symmetry.space_group_name_H-M   'P 1'
#
loop_
_entity.id
_entity.type
_entity.pdbx_description
1 polymer ?
#
loop_
_entity_poly.entity_id
_entity_poly.type
_entity_poly.pdbx_seq_one_letter_code
_entity_poly.pdbx_strand_id
1 'polypeptide(L)'
;MKKNTKGAIAVGAAALLLAGGAGTMAAWSDEASLGGGSVESGQLRITETAAGSWTWADGTPFSPTDDRIVPGDSVQYTAEYTLVVEGDNLVASLTPDLGGVTGDLAPYLTVDATSDTTGITLDNITEANNGDTVSVTTTITFNPETSGTDGMETEASLEGSTITLQQTAPAPGTP
;
A
#
# COMPACT_ATOMS: atom_id res chain seq x y z
N MET A 1 73.79 61.88 29.64
CA MET A 1 73.01 61.83 28.38
C MET A 1 72.33 60.47 28.28
N LYS A 2 71.11 60.44 27.74
CA LYS A 2 70.11 59.36 27.73
C LYS A 2 70.59 58.04 27.12
N LYS A 3 69.99 56.93 27.57
CA LYS A 3 69.32 55.97 26.66
C LYS A 3 68.32 55.11 27.42
N ASN A 4 67.06 55.35 27.08
CA ASN A 4 65.90 54.55 27.45
C ASN A 4 65.95 53.19 26.75
N THR A 5 65.06 52.31 27.21
CA THR A 5 64.37 51.27 26.44
C THR A 5 64.97 49.87 26.54
N LYS A 6 64.19 48.97 27.14
CA LYS A 6 63.80 47.60 26.71
C LYS A 6 63.57 46.76 27.98
N GLY A 7 62.45 46.09 28.19
CA GLY A 7 61.30 45.88 27.33
C GLY A 7 60.20 45.18 28.12
N ALA A 8 58.96 45.52 27.79
CA ALA A 8 57.77 44.78 28.17
C ALA A 8 57.82 43.40 27.51
N ILE A 9 57.89 42.33 28.30
CA ILE A 9 57.61 40.96 27.83
C ILE A 9 56.88 40.24 28.96
N ALA A 10 55.56 40.34 28.98
CA ALA A 10 54.71 39.48 29.82
C ALA A 10 53.26 39.44 29.31
N VAL A 11 53.03 39.28 27.99
CA VAL A 11 51.66 39.07 27.45
C VAL A 11 51.60 37.98 26.35
N GLY A 12 52.70 37.25 26.11
CA GLY A 12 52.75 36.26 25.03
C GLY A 12 52.13 34.89 25.36
N ALA A 13 52.04 34.50 26.63
CA ALA A 13 51.73 33.11 26.98
C ALA A 13 50.22 32.81 27.06
N ALA A 14 49.37 33.80 27.31
CA ALA A 14 47.93 33.58 27.45
C ALA A 14 47.19 33.50 26.10
N ALA A 15 47.70 34.19 25.06
CA ALA A 15 47.09 34.17 23.73
C ALA A 15 47.38 32.87 22.94
N LEU A 16 48.44 32.14 23.31
CA LEU A 16 48.79 30.87 22.66
C LEU A 16 47.96 29.68 23.18
N LEU A 17 47.45 29.72 24.41
CA LEU A 17 46.57 28.67 24.94
C LEU A 17 45.13 28.78 24.40
N LEU A 18 44.67 29.98 24.05
CA LEU A 18 43.31 30.20 23.55
C LEU A 18 43.17 30.00 22.03
N ALA A 19 44.28 29.72 21.33
CA ALA A 19 44.26 29.26 19.94
C ALA A 19 44.07 27.73 19.80
N GLY A 20 44.01 26.98 20.91
CA GLY A 20 43.78 25.53 20.92
C GLY A 20 42.31 25.10 21.03
N GLY A 21 41.34 26.03 20.91
CA GLY A 21 39.96 25.83 21.39
C GLY A 21 38.83 25.93 20.35
N ALA A 22 39.07 25.79 19.05
CA ALA A 22 37.98 25.83 18.04
C ALA A 22 37.94 24.63 17.08
N GLY A 23 38.79 23.64 17.29
CA GLY A 23 38.74 22.37 16.60
C GLY A 23 39.71 21.44 17.29
N THR A 24 39.25 20.28 17.71
CA THR A 24 40.12 19.21 18.22
C THR A 24 41.17 18.95 17.14
N MET A 25 42.39 19.47 17.32
CA MET A 25 43.54 19.20 16.45
C MET A 25 44.01 17.78 16.78
N ALA A 26 43.21 16.77 16.42
CA ALA A 26 43.70 15.40 16.38
C ALA A 26 44.89 15.40 15.40
N ALA A 27 46.07 15.02 15.89
CA ALA A 27 47.30 15.08 15.09
C ALA A 27 47.24 14.19 13.84
N TRP A 28 46.35 13.19 13.84
CA TRP A 28 46.03 12.32 12.71
C TRP A 28 44.52 12.21 12.55
N SER A 29 44.05 12.39 11.32
CA SER A 29 42.70 12.06 10.86
C SER A 29 42.83 11.36 9.51
N ASP A 30 41.95 10.40 9.25
CA ASP A 30 41.83 9.74 7.96
C ASP A 30 40.36 9.76 7.56
N GLU A 31 40.09 10.07 6.31
CA GLU A 31 38.76 10.10 5.73
C GLU A 31 38.81 9.38 4.39
N ALA A 32 37.83 8.52 4.14
CA ALA A 32 37.64 7.87 2.87
C ALA A 32 36.24 8.18 2.37
N SER A 33 36.12 8.58 1.12
CA SER A 33 34.82 8.65 0.47
C SER A 33 34.23 7.25 0.41
N LEU A 34 32.95 7.13 0.75
CA LEU A 34 32.17 6.00 0.27
C LEU A 34 32.31 5.93 -1.26
N GLY A 35 32.33 4.73 -1.84
CA GLY A 35 32.49 4.52 -3.28
C GLY A 35 31.41 5.15 -4.18
N GLY A 36 30.49 5.94 -3.60
CA GLY A 36 29.31 6.47 -4.25
C GLY A 36 28.30 5.36 -4.58
N GLY A 37 27.20 5.77 -5.21
CA GLY A 37 26.11 4.91 -5.65
C GLY A 37 24.77 5.63 -5.58
N SER A 38 23.82 5.23 -6.43
CA SER A 38 22.41 5.58 -6.29
C SER A 38 21.67 4.43 -5.64
N VAL A 39 20.70 4.76 -4.78
CA VAL A 39 19.75 3.80 -4.21
C VAL A 39 18.39 4.12 -4.83
N GLU A 40 17.73 3.10 -5.37
CA GLU A 40 16.40 3.20 -5.96
C GLU A 40 15.39 2.44 -5.09
N SER A 41 14.15 2.95 -5.02
CA SER A 41 13.05 2.28 -4.33
C SER A 41 12.25 1.41 -5.30
N GLY A 42 11.69 0.31 -4.79
CA GLY A 42 10.78 -0.55 -5.53
C GLY A 42 9.38 0.05 -5.78
N GLN A 43 8.48 -0.78 -6.32
CA GLN A 43 7.11 -0.44 -6.68
C GLN A 43 6.12 -1.51 -6.20
N LEU A 44 5.00 -1.07 -5.62
CA LEU A 44 3.84 -1.93 -5.32
C LEU A 44 2.59 -1.33 -5.95
N ARG A 45 1.92 -2.07 -6.84
CA ARG A 45 0.71 -1.60 -7.53
C ARG A 45 -0.21 -2.77 -7.89
N ILE A 46 -1.51 -2.51 -7.84
CA ILE A 46 -2.56 -3.33 -8.43
C ILE A 46 -3.32 -2.50 -9.46
N THR A 47 -3.60 -3.06 -10.62
CA THR A 47 -4.32 -2.36 -11.71
C THR A 47 -5.34 -3.31 -12.32
N GLU A 48 -6.59 -2.86 -12.47
CA GLU A 48 -7.61 -3.60 -13.22
C GLU A 48 -7.20 -3.67 -14.70
N THR A 49 -7.21 -4.87 -15.29
CA THR A 49 -6.77 -5.09 -16.68
C THR A 49 -7.87 -4.83 -17.68
N ALA A 50 -9.11 -5.11 -17.31
CA ALA A 50 -10.31 -4.88 -18.09
C ALA A 50 -11.50 -4.70 -17.15
N ALA A 51 -12.48 -3.90 -17.58
CA ALA A 51 -13.72 -3.74 -16.85
C ALA A 51 -14.34 -5.13 -16.59
N GLY A 52 -14.64 -5.40 -15.32
CA GLY A 52 -15.27 -6.65 -14.94
C GLY A 52 -16.64 -6.88 -15.58
N SER A 53 -17.11 -8.13 -15.47
CA SER A 53 -18.39 -8.57 -16.05
C SER A 53 -19.37 -9.01 -14.97
N TRP A 54 -20.65 -8.73 -15.23
CA TRP A 54 -21.76 -9.09 -14.36
C TRP A 54 -22.45 -10.38 -14.85
N THR A 55 -22.67 -11.31 -13.93
CA THR A 55 -23.43 -12.54 -14.19
C THR A 55 -24.40 -12.83 -13.05
N TRP A 56 -25.45 -13.59 -13.34
CA TRP A 56 -26.20 -14.30 -12.32
C TRP A 56 -25.34 -15.41 -11.70
N ALA A 57 -25.74 -15.93 -10.54
CA ALA A 57 -25.04 -17.03 -9.90
C ALA A 57 -24.97 -18.33 -10.76
N ASP A 58 -25.85 -18.48 -11.75
CA ASP A 58 -25.81 -19.59 -12.71
C ASP A 58 -24.85 -19.36 -13.91
N GLY A 59 -24.18 -18.21 -13.95
CA GLY A 59 -23.20 -17.83 -14.98
C GLY A 59 -23.82 -17.17 -16.21
N THR A 60 -25.14 -16.97 -16.27
CA THR A 60 -25.76 -16.19 -17.35
C THR A 60 -25.50 -14.69 -17.19
N PRO A 61 -25.46 -13.89 -18.28
CA PRO A 61 -25.20 -12.45 -18.17
C PRO A 61 -26.25 -11.72 -17.32
N PHE A 62 -25.81 -10.78 -16.50
CA PHE A 62 -26.65 -9.88 -15.72
C PHE A 62 -26.35 -8.43 -16.11
N SER A 63 -27.38 -7.60 -16.28
CA SER A 63 -27.26 -6.16 -16.54
C SER A 63 -27.83 -5.37 -15.35
N PRO A 64 -27.00 -4.75 -14.50
CA PRO A 64 -27.50 -3.95 -13.38
C PRO A 64 -28.46 -2.81 -13.77
N THR A 65 -28.39 -2.33 -15.02
CA THR A 65 -29.28 -1.28 -15.53
C THR A 65 -30.66 -1.81 -15.94
N ASP A 66 -30.71 -3.01 -16.51
CA ASP A 66 -31.92 -3.55 -17.16
C ASP A 66 -32.61 -4.63 -16.32
N ASP A 67 -31.84 -5.44 -15.61
CA ASP A 67 -32.33 -6.54 -14.81
C ASP A 67 -32.63 -6.07 -13.37
N ARG A 68 -33.49 -6.81 -12.68
CA ARG A 68 -33.89 -6.54 -11.30
C ARG A 68 -33.77 -7.83 -10.50
N ILE A 69 -33.19 -7.72 -9.32
CA ILE A 69 -33.05 -8.84 -8.37
C ILE A 69 -34.25 -8.87 -7.42
N VAL A 70 -34.60 -10.06 -6.94
CA VAL A 70 -35.60 -10.30 -5.91
C VAL A 70 -35.00 -11.06 -4.72
N PRO A 71 -35.68 -11.14 -3.56
CA PRO A 71 -35.18 -11.91 -2.43
C PRO A 71 -34.83 -13.35 -2.83
N GLY A 72 -33.60 -13.76 -2.50
CA GLY A 72 -33.04 -15.07 -2.84
C GLY A 72 -32.13 -15.08 -4.07
N ASP A 73 -32.13 -14.01 -4.87
CA ASP A 73 -31.24 -13.91 -6.02
C ASP A 73 -29.78 -13.65 -5.60
N SER A 74 -28.86 -14.02 -6.50
CA SER A 74 -27.45 -13.72 -6.35
C SER A 74 -26.83 -13.34 -7.69
N VAL A 75 -26.04 -12.28 -7.68
CA VAL A 75 -25.31 -11.77 -8.85
C VAL A 75 -23.83 -11.63 -8.52
N GLN A 76 -22.99 -11.75 -9.54
CA GLN A 76 -21.54 -11.80 -9.42
C GLN A 76 -20.90 -10.78 -10.35
N TYR A 77 -19.93 -10.05 -9.83
CA TYR A 77 -19.04 -9.19 -10.59
C TYR A 77 -17.63 -9.75 -10.55
N THR A 78 -17.08 -10.11 -11.72
CA THR A 78 -15.72 -10.65 -11.83
C THR A 78 -14.85 -9.71 -12.64
N ALA A 79 -13.73 -9.28 -12.05
CA ALA A 79 -12.71 -8.44 -12.67
C ALA A 79 -11.31 -9.04 -12.49
N GLU A 80 -10.42 -8.76 -13.45
CA GLU A 80 -9.02 -9.20 -13.43
C GLU A 80 -8.09 -8.04 -13.08
N TYR A 81 -7.07 -8.34 -12.28
CA TYR A 81 -6.12 -7.35 -11.79
C TYR A 81 -4.69 -7.83 -11.98
N THR A 82 -3.81 -6.99 -12.52
CA THR A 82 -2.36 -7.26 -12.61
C THR A 82 -1.63 -6.65 -11.42
N LEU A 83 -0.70 -7.44 -10.87
CA LEU A 83 0.20 -7.03 -9.80
C LEU A 83 1.52 -6.51 -10.37
N VAL A 84 2.01 -5.39 -9.84
CA VAL A 84 3.39 -4.95 -9.97
C VAL A 84 4.03 -4.99 -8.60
N VAL A 85 5.05 -5.83 -8.44
CA VAL A 85 5.72 -6.12 -7.17
C VAL A 85 7.23 -6.10 -7.41
N GLU A 86 7.84 -4.95 -7.19
CA GLU A 86 9.27 -4.73 -7.40
C GLU A 86 9.88 -4.26 -6.08
N GLY A 87 10.94 -4.91 -5.61
CA GLY A 87 11.69 -4.48 -4.43
C GLY A 87 12.17 -5.65 -3.58
N ASP A 88 13.47 -5.66 -3.31
CA ASP A 88 14.10 -6.71 -2.51
C ASP A 88 13.48 -6.75 -1.10
N ASN A 89 13.03 -7.94 -0.68
CA ASN A 89 12.34 -8.20 0.60
C ASN A 89 10.93 -7.59 0.73
N LEU A 90 10.30 -7.19 -0.37
CA LEU A 90 8.90 -6.76 -0.35
C LEU A 90 7.99 -7.97 -0.08
N VAL A 91 7.17 -7.86 0.96
CA VAL A 91 6.03 -8.74 1.22
C VAL A 91 4.76 -7.89 1.28
N ALA A 92 3.67 -8.37 0.68
CA ALA A 92 2.39 -7.68 0.66
C ALA A 92 1.23 -8.65 0.89
N SER A 93 0.11 -8.09 1.34
CA SER A 93 -1.18 -8.77 1.39
C SER A 93 -2.16 -8.13 0.42
N LEU A 94 -2.96 -8.95 -0.26
CA LEU A 94 -4.07 -8.51 -1.10
C LEU A 94 -5.39 -8.87 -0.43
N THR A 95 -6.21 -7.85 -0.17
CA THR A 95 -7.47 -8.01 0.54
C THR A 95 -8.58 -7.28 -0.22
N PRO A 96 -9.62 -7.99 -0.69
CA PRO A 96 -10.86 -7.35 -1.10
C PRO A 96 -11.51 -6.69 0.12
N ASP A 97 -11.85 -5.41 0.03
CA ASP A 97 -12.63 -4.70 1.02
C ASP A 97 -14.05 -4.46 0.46
N LEU A 98 -15.02 -5.13 1.08
CA LEU A 98 -16.40 -5.21 0.64
C LEU A 98 -17.27 -4.07 1.22
N GLY A 99 -16.64 -2.95 1.53
CA GLY A 99 -17.30 -1.77 2.05
C GLY A 99 -18.17 -1.05 1.00
N GLY A 100 -19.13 -0.26 1.49
CA GLY A 100 -19.73 0.81 0.70
C GLY A 100 -20.82 0.42 -0.30
N VAL A 101 -21.52 -0.69 -0.06
CA VAL A 101 -22.90 -0.81 -0.54
C VAL A 101 -23.73 0.28 0.14
N THR A 102 -24.34 1.14 -0.67
CA THR A 102 -25.18 2.25 -0.18
C THR A 102 -26.56 2.20 -0.85
N GLY A 103 -27.52 2.95 -0.32
CA GLY A 103 -28.90 2.98 -0.85
C GLY A 103 -29.88 2.17 0.00
N ASP A 104 -31.15 2.27 -0.33
CA ASP A 104 -32.26 1.72 0.47
C ASP A 104 -32.36 0.19 0.36
N LEU A 105 -31.79 -0.40 -0.70
CA LEU A 105 -31.70 -1.85 -0.85
C LEU A 105 -30.55 -2.46 -0.03
N ALA A 106 -29.52 -1.67 0.32
CA ALA A 106 -28.30 -2.13 0.98
C ALA A 106 -28.52 -2.96 2.26
N PRO A 107 -29.47 -2.65 3.16
CA PRO A 107 -29.69 -3.42 4.38
C PRO A 107 -30.13 -4.88 4.14
N TYR A 108 -30.61 -5.19 2.93
CA TYR A 108 -31.10 -6.51 2.55
C TYR A 108 -30.10 -7.30 1.70
N LEU A 109 -28.93 -6.72 1.43
CA LEU A 109 -27.88 -7.35 0.64
C LEU A 109 -26.77 -7.86 1.54
N THR A 110 -26.24 -9.04 1.20
CA THR A 110 -24.92 -9.48 1.69
C THR A 110 -23.94 -9.43 0.53
N VAL A 111 -22.72 -9.01 0.81
CA VAL A 111 -21.64 -8.96 -0.17
C VAL A 111 -20.50 -9.82 0.33
N ASP A 112 -20.03 -10.70 -0.54
CA ASP A 112 -18.90 -11.58 -0.33
C ASP A 112 -17.92 -11.39 -1.49
N ALA A 113 -16.62 -11.59 -1.25
CA ALA A 113 -15.62 -11.60 -2.31
C ALA A 113 -14.77 -12.85 -2.19
N THR A 114 -14.46 -13.40 -3.35
CA THR A 114 -13.53 -14.49 -3.53
C THR A 114 -12.51 -14.09 -4.57
N SER A 115 -11.29 -14.58 -4.43
CA SER A 115 -10.24 -14.39 -5.42
C SER A 115 -9.83 -15.74 -5.95
N ASP A 116 -9.71 -15.87 -7.26
CA ASP A 116 -8.96 -16.98 -7.85
C ASP A 116 -7.48 -16.62 -7.76
N THR A 117 -6.80 -17.35 -6.89
CA THR A 117 -5.41 -17.13 -6.54
C THR A 117 -4.56 -18.30 -6.98
N THR A 118 -4.92 -18.95 -8.08
CA THR A 118 -4.16 -20.09 -8.61
C THR A 118 -2.67 -19.70 -8.73
N GLY A 119 -1.84 -20.23 -7.83
CA GLY A 119 -0.40 -19.93 -7.75
C GLY A 119 0.01 -18.76 -6.84
N ILE A 120 -0.93 -18.03 -6.24
CA ILE A 120 -0.71 -16.82 -5.42
C ILE A 120 -1.22 -17.06 -3.99
N THR A 121 -0.42 -16.69 -2.99
CA THR A 121 -0.85 -16.65 -1.58
C THR A 121 -1.17 -15.20 -1.22
N LEU A 122 -2.44 -14.89 -0.95
CA LEU A 122 -2.90 -13.50 -0.78
C LEU A 122 -2.21 -12.75 0.35
N ASP A 123 -1.84 -13.43 1.44
CA ASP A 123 -1.14 -12.81 2.58
C ASP A 123 0.39 -12.85 2.45
N ASN A 124 0.91 -13.35 1.32
CA ASN A 124 2.34 -13.49 1.03
C ASN A 124 2.61 -13.24 -0.46
N ILE A 125 2.30 -12.03 -0.93
CA ILE A 125 2.69 -11.56 -2.26
C ILE A 125 4.13 -11.05 -2.20
N THR A 126 4.96 -11.49 -3.14
CA THR A 126 6.39 -11.12 -3.22
C THR A 126 6.77 -10.75 -4.65
N GLU A 127 8.03 -10.35 -4.87
CA GLU A 127 8.57 -10.08 -6.20
C GLU A 127 8.41 -11.23 -7.21
N ALA A 128 8.28 -12.48 -6.73
CA ALA A 128 7.99 -13.63 -7.56
C ALA A 128 6.61 -13.55 -8.26
N ASN A 129 5.71 -12.71 -7.74
CA ASN A 129 4.37 -12.48 -8.29
C ASN A 129 4.30 -11.25 -9.22
N ASN A 130 5.43 -10.64 -9.56
CA ASN A 130 5.44 -9.48 -10.45
C ASN A 130 4.91 -9.87 -11.84
N GLY A 131 3.85 -9.18 -12.28
CA GLY A 131 3.16 -9.47 -13.54
C GLY A 131 2.08 -10.54 -13.45
N ASP A 132 1.89 -11.18 -12.29
CA ASP A 132 0.79 -12.12 -12.09
C ASP A 132 -0.57 -11.41 -12.15
N THR A 133 -1.57 -12.15 -12.61
CA THR A 133 -2.97 -11.71 -12.65
C THR A 133 -3.79 -12.42 -11.57
N VAL A 134 -4.58 -11.66 -10.83
CA VAL A 134 -5.56 -12.17 -9.87
C VAL A 134 -6.96 -11.87 -10.39
N SER A 135 -7.83 -12.88 -10.45
CA SER A 135 -9.25 -12.67 -10.71
C SER A 135 -9.98 -12.53 -9.38
N VAL A 136 -10.80 -11.49 -9.23
CA VAL A 136 -11.62 -11.26 -8.04
C VAL A 136 -13.08 -11.24 -8.43
N THR A 137 -13.86 -12.10 -7.76
CA THR A 137 -15.30 -12.21 -7.92
C THR A 137 -15.99 -11.71 -6.66
N THR A 138 -16.80 -10.67 -6.81
CA THR A 138 -17.69 -10.14 -5.77
C THR A 138 -19.08 -10.71 -6.00
N THR A 139 -19.62 -11.40 -5.01
CA THR A 139 -20.97 -11.95 -5.01
C THR A 139 -21.88 -11.09 -4.14
N ILE A 140 -23.01 -10.68 -4.70
CA ILE A 140 -24.07 -9.95 -3.99
C ILE A 140 -25.29 -10.85 -3.91
N THR A 141 -25.78 -11.07 -2.70
CA THR A 141 -26.95 -11.91 -2.43
C THR A 141 -28.04 -11.08 -1.81
N PHE A 142 -29.25 -11.13 -2.38
CA PHE A 142 -30.43 -10.54 -1.76
C PHE A 142 -30.98 -11.52 -0.72
N ASN A 143 -31.01 -11.12 0.55
CA ASN A 143 -31.51 -11.92 1.66
C ASN A 143 -32.90 -12.52 1.34
N PRO A 144 -33.02 -13.87 1.28
CA PRO A 144 -34.27 -14.55 0.93
C PRO A 144 -35.37 -14.35 1.98
N GLU A 145 -35.03 -13.98 3.20
CA GLU A 145 -35.99 -13.72 4.28
C GLU A 145 -36.61 -12.32 4.22
N THR A 146 -36.22 -11.49 3.25
CA THR A 146 -36.83 -10.18 3.02
C THR A 146 -38.31 -10.37 2.64
N SER A 147 -39.20 -9.65 3.32
CA SER A 147 -40.64 -9.92 3.23
C SER A 147 -41.48 -8.64 3.14
N GLY A 148 -42.77 -8.79 2.84
CA GLY A 148 -43.67 -7.65 2.71
C GLY A 148 -43.29 -6.78 1.52
N THR A 149 -43.16 -5.47 1.73
CA THR A 149 -42.73 -4.50 0.71
C THR A 149 -41.28 -4.08 0.87
N ASP A 150 -40.53 -4.70 1.78
CA ASP A 150 -39.15 -4.34 2.06
C ASP A 150 -38.25 -4.65 0.85
N GLY A 151 -37.38 -3.71 0.50
CA GLY A 151 -36.49 -3.80 -0.66
C GLY A 151 -37.18 -3.64 -2.02
N MET A 152 -38.51 -3.52 -2.10
CA MET A 152 -39.21 -3.29 -3.37
C MET A 152 -38.96 -1.88 -3.89
N GLU A 153 -38.73 -1.75 -5.20
CA GLU A 153 -38.52 -0.45 -5.88
C GLU A 153 -37.40 0.39 -5.25
N THR A 154 -36.43 -0.27 -4.61
CA THR A 154 -35.24 0.36 -4.02
C THR A 154 -33.99 0.00 -4.82
N GLU A 155 -32.95 0.81 -4.66
CA GLU A 155 -31.67 0.63 -5.35
C GLU A 155 -30.53 0.54 -4.34
N ALA A 156 -29.45 -0.12 -4.75
CA ALA A 156 -28.17 -0.08 -4.07
C ALA A 156 -27.07 0.32 -5.05
N SER A 157 -26.11 1.13 -4.58
CA SER A 157 -24.86 1.39 -5.28
C SER A 157 -23.75 0.53 -4.70
N LEU A 158 -22.90 0.00 -5.59
CA LEU A 158 -21.77 -0.88 -5.26
C LEU A 158 -20.42 -0.20 -5.50
N GLU A 159 -20.41 1.11 -5.73
CA GLU A 159 -19.20 1.89 -6.03
C GLU A 159 -18.18 1.94 -4.87
N GLY A 160 -18.57 1.49 -3.68
CA GLY A 160 -17.70 1.51 -2.50
C GLY A 160 -16.77 0.31 -2.33
N SER A 161 -16.97 -0.78 -3.07
CA SER A 161 -16.14 -1.98 -2.95
C SER A 161 -14.75 -1.69 -3.52
N THR A 162 -13.70 -2.06 -2.79
CA THR A 162 -12.31 -1.83 -3.21
C THR A 162 -11.48 -3.09 -3.06
N ILE A 163 -10.30 -3.10 -3.71
CA ILE A 163 -9.30 -4.14 -3.52
C ILE A 163 -8.01 -3.46 -3.09
N THR A 164 -7.48 -3.88 -1.94
CA THR A 164 -6.30 -3.26 -1.34
C THR A 164 -5.11 -4.19 -1.45
N LEU A 165 -4.07 -3.75 -2.15
CA LEU A 165 -2.73 -4.36 -2.10
C LEU A 165 -1.88 -3.55 -1.12
N GLN A 166 -1.56 -4.14 0.03
CA GLN A 166 -0.88 -3.47 1.13
C GLN A 166 0.45 -4.15 1.43
N GLN A 167 1.54 -3.37 1.42
CA GLN A 167 2.83 -3.86 1.89
C GLN A 167 2.73 -4.20 3.39
N THR A 168 3.22 -5.38 3.76
CA THR A 168 3.42 -5.76 5.15
C THR A 168 4.89 -5.49 5.52
N ALA A 169 5.15 -5.15 6.78
CA ALA A 169 6.54 -4.93 7.21
C ALA A 169 7.35 -6.21 6.94
N PRO A 170 8.55 -6.13 6.32
CA PRO A 170 9.40 -7.29 6.21
C PRO A 170 9.67 -7.83 7.62
N ALA A 171 9.68 -9.16 7.77
CA ALA A 171 10.04 -9.78 9.04
C ALA A 171 11.36 -9.13 9.52
N PRO A 172 11.46 -8.68 10.79
CA PRO A 172 12.67 -8.02 11.26
C PRO A 172 13.85 -8.95 11.00
N GLY A 173 14.73 -8.51 10.09
CA GLY A 173 15.92 -9.26 9.75
C GLY A 173 16.68 -9.59 11.03
N THR A 174 17.04 -10.86 11.21
CA THR A 174 18.02 -11.18 12.26
C THR A 174 19.32 -10.44 11.87
N PRO A 175 19.88 -9.61 12.77
CA PRO A 175 21.01 -8.73 12.47
C PRO A 175 22.27 -9.49 12.04
#